data_AF-A0A973DFB4-F1
#
_entry.id   AF-A0A973DFB4-F1
#
_cell.length_a   1.000
_cell.length_b   1.000
_cell.length_c   1.000
_cell.angle_alpha   90.00
_cell.angle_beta   90.00
_cell.angle_gamma   90.00
#
_symmetry.space_group_name_H-M   'P 1'
#
loop_
_entity.id
_entity.type
_entity.pdbx_description
1 polymer ?
#
loop_
_entity_poly.entity_id
_entity_poly.type
_entity_poly.pdbx_seq_one_letter_code
_entity_poly.pdbx_strand_id
1 'polypeptide(L)'
;MKKIIFSSFLIFIALSSQAAVQPLKTECSTCYSIEQFESKAKSNALLNKTRDVYVMNLETARIEKFKVTKSITGYRSLPGTGGEPDGRGGKMQDRKIPIYSTQVINYGVEQKVLNNFYSLSDAKNKLTESKKKVLAEEVPPEVAGSVWDLVGSSSVQNKVAEHYSKHADFKRDVADYITAAGKVSGILNVDKVFMTVNFSDGSSAIFSLYGIVKDQLVWDFERGLDVDLNKIEPHFETSKSQSYDFEKGGADVFLDFYNAAQRAGVSFYGSSGSGVSSGRVTCVSKGVGKYICTYTF
;
A
#
# COMPACT_ATOMS: atom_id res chain seq x y z
N MET A 1 47.94 54.16 9.53
CA MET A 1 47.20 52.89 9.73
C MET A 1 47.09 52.18 8.38
N LYS A 2 47.85 51.09 8.17
CA LYS A 2 47.83 50.28 6.93
C LYS A 2 46.90 49.09 7.15
N LYS A 3 45.84 48.95 6.33
CA LYS A 3 44.94 47.80 6.33
C LYS A 3 45.43 46.79 5.28
N ILE A 4 45.80 45.60 5.74
CA ILE A 4 46.13 44.44 4.90
C ILE A 4 44.83 43.64 4.74
N ILE A 5 44.38 43.46 3.50
CA ILE A 5 43.23 42.62 3.17
C ILE A 5 43.78 41.25 2.77
N PHE A 6 43.58 40.25 3.62
CA PHE A 6 43.86 38.84 3.32
C PHE A 6 42.67 38.27 2.55
N SER A 7 42.82 38.09 1.24
CA SER A 7 41.86 37.37 0.39
C SER A 7 42.14 35.87 0.50
N SER A 8 41.38 35.18 1.34
CA SER A 8 41.46 33.72 1.47
C SER A 8 40.64 33.05 0.37
N PHE A 9 41.34 32.52 -0.62
CA PHE A 9 40.79 31.75 -1.74
C PHE A 9 40.45 30.35 -1.24
N LEU A 10 39.16 30.08 -0.99
CA LEU A 10 38.65 28.77 -0.58
C LEU A 10 38.40 27.93 -1.84
N ILE A 11 39.35 27.05 -2.16
CA ILE A 11 39.25 26.07 -3.25
C ILE A 11 38.30 24.96 -2.83
N PHE A 12 37.06 24.98 -3.33
CA PHE A 12 36.13 23.86 -3.24
C PHE A 12 36.59 22.74 -4.20
N ILE A 13 37.34 21.78 -3.67
CA ILE A 13 37.61 20.52 -4.37
C ILE A 13 36.33 19.68 -4.30
N ALA A 14 35.54 19.71 -5.38
CA ALA A 14 34.42 18.80 -5.57
C ALA A 14 34.95 17.37 -5.81
N LEU A 15 35.22 16.63 -4.73
CA LEU A 15 35.40 15.19 -4.79
C LEU A 15 34.06 14.56 -5.17
N SER A 16 33.93 14.17 -6.44
CA SER A 16 32.84 13.34 -6.93
C SER A 16 32.98 11.93 -6.36
N SER A 17 32.56 11.73 -5.11
CA SER A 17 32.45 10.41 -4.50
C SER A 17 31.38 9.63 -5.27
N GLN A 18 31.79 8.60 -6.02
CA GLN A 18 30.85 7.60 -6.52
C GLN A 18 30.23 6.91 -5.31
N ALA A 19 29.00 7.29 -4.95
CA ALA A 19 28.26 6.64 -3.88
C ALA A 19 28.15 5.15 -4.20
N ALA A 20 28.69 4.30 -3.33
CA ALA A 20 28.55 2.85 -3.46
C ALA A 20 27.05 2.51 -3.57
N VAL A 21 26.69 1.70 -4.56
CA VAL A 21 25.30 1.30 -4.76
C VAL A 21 24.87 0.49 -3.55
N GLN A 22 23.94 1.03 -2.77
CA GLN A 22 23.40 0.36 -1.59
C GLN A 22 22.77 -0.98 -2.00
N PRO A 23 22.96 -2.05 -1.21
CA PRO A 23 22.30 -3.33 -1.46
C PRO A 23 20.78 -3.16 -1.49
N LEU A 24 20.10 -3.83 -2.43
CA LEU A 24 18.63 -3.88 -2.42
C LEU A 24 18.15 -5.09 -1.62
N LYS A 25 17.14 -4.90 -0.77
CA LYS A 25 16.34 -5.99 -0.21
C LYS A 25 14.94 -5.96 -0.81
N THR A 26 14.45 -7.09 -1.31
CA THR A 26 13.11 -7.21 -1.92
C THR A 26 12.41 -8.47 -1.42
N GLU A 27 11.09 -8.38 -1.24
CA GLU A 27 10.25 -9.54 -0.97
C GLU A 27 9.76 -10.20 -2.27
N CYS A 28 9.55 -11.51 -2.22
CA CYS A 28 8.94 -12.34 -3.25
C CYS A 28 8.20 -13.50 -2.57
N SER A 29 6.93 -13.30 -2.24
CA SER A 29 6.06 -14.35 -1.67
C SER A 29 5.89 -15.54 -2.62
N THR A 30 5.97 -15.33 -3.93
CA THR A 30 5.82 -16.37 -4.95
C THR A 30 7.10 -17.12 -5.31
N CYS A 31 8.23 -16.79 -4.67
CA CYS A 31 9.51 -17.45 -4.93
C CYS A 31 9.69 -18.65 -3.99
N TYR A 32 9.64 -19.87 -4.54
CA TYR A 32 9.82 -21.14 -3.83
C TYR A 32 11.08 -21.90 -4.31
N SER A 33 11.54 -21.69 -5.55
CA SER A 33 12.76 -22.31 -6.11
C SER A 33 13.89 -21.31 -6.34
N ILE A 34 15.15 -21.78 -6.37
CA ILE A 34 16.31 -20.89 -6.54
C ILE A 34 16.24 -20.08 -7.84
N GLU A 35 15.70 -20.66 -8.91
CA GLU A 35 15.52 -20.01 -10.20
C GLU A 35 14.52 -18.84 -10.13
N GLN A 36 13.48 -18.97 -9.30
CA GLN A 36 12.52 -17.88 -9.08
C GLN A 36 13.16 -16.73 -8.30
N PHE A 37 13.95 -17.05 -7.25
CA PHE A 37 14.74 -16.06 -6.52
C PHE A 37 15.73 -15.35 -7.45
N GLU A 38 16.44 -16.09 -8.31
CA GLU A 38 17.34 -15.52 -9.33
C GLU A 38 16.60 -14.62 -10.31
N SER A 39 15.45 -15.04 -10.83
CA SER A 39 14.64 -14.26 -11.77
C SER A 39 14.22 -12.92 -11.15
N LYS A 40 13.79 -12.94 -9.89
CA LYS A 40 13.46 -11.73 -9.12
C LYS A 40 14.69 -10.83 -8.95
N ALA A 41 15.86 -11.40 -8.66
CA ALA A 41 17.11 -10.66 -8.59
C ALA A 41 17.50 -10.03 -9.96
N LYS A 42 17.36 -10.76 -11.07
CA LYS A 42 17.60 -10.28 -12.45
C LYS A 42 16.71 -9.09 -12.82
N SER A 43 15.42 -9.13 -12.44
CA SER A 43 14.47 -8.04 -12.70
C SER A 43 14.88 -6.71 -12.04
N ASN A 44 15.72 -6.81 -11.02
CA ASN A 44 16.22 -5.71 -10.21
C ASN A 44 17.61 -5.22 -10.65
N ALA A 45 18.16 -5.74 -11.75
CA ALA A 45 19.47 -5.32 -12.26
C ALA A 45 19.46 -3.86 -12.76
N LEU A 46 20.50 -3.11 -12.41
CA LEU A 46 20.70 -1.75 -12.91
C LEU A 46 21.69 -1.75 -14.08
N LEU A 47 21.40 -0.94 -15.11
CA LEU A 47 22.26 -0.85 -16.29
C LEU A 47 23.65 -0.33 -15.92
N ASN A 48 24.68 -1.05 -16.37
CA ASN A 48 26.10 -0.78 -16.15
C ASN A 48 26.48 -0.63 -14.67
N LYS A 49 25.74 -1.28 -13.78
CA LYS A 49 26.01 -1.29 -12.34
C LYS A 49 25.93 -2.72 -11.82
N THR A 50 26.90 -3.06 -10.98
CA THR A 50 26.85 -4.26 -10.15
C THR A 50 26.20 -3.89 -8.82
N ARG A 51 25.27 -4.71 -8.34
CA ARG A 51 24.70 -4.53 -7.01
C ARG A 51 24.32 -5.86 -6.36
N ASP A 52 24.26 -5.82 -5.05
CA ASP A 52 23.73 -6.92 -4.25
C ASP A 52 22.21 -6.81 -4.15
N VAL A 53 21.54 -7.94 -4.35
CA VAL A 53 20.09 -8.08 -4.23
C VAL A 53 19.78 -9.24 -3.29
N TYR A 54 19.19 -8.92 -2.15
CA TYR A 54 18.61 -9.90 -1.23
C TYR A 54 17.16 -10.12 -1.63
N VAL A 55 16.81 -11.37 -1.93
CA VAL A 55 15.43 -11.76 -2.22
C VAL A 55 14.93 -12.60 -1.06
N MET A 56 13.82 -12.19 -0.48
CA MET A 56 13.23 -12.77 0.72
C MET A 56 11.86 -13.33 0.43
N ASN A 57 11.57 -14.51 0.98
CA ASN A 57 10.22 -15.03 1.10
C ASN A 57 9.94 -15.25 2.58
N LEU A 58 9.08 -14.39 3.15
CA LEU A 58 8.74 -14.45 4.57
C LEU A 58 7.77 -15.60 4.90
N GLU A 59 7.03 -16.12 3.91
CA GLU A 59 6.11 -17.25 4.08
C GLU A 59 6.87 -18.58 4.22
N THR A 60 7.95 -18.74 3.45
CA THR A 60 8.81 -19.94 3.50
C THR A 60 10.03 -19.77 4.39
N ALA A 61 10.17 -18.63 5.07
CA ALA A 61 11.33 -18.27 5.88
C ALA A 61 12.66 -18.48 5.13
N ARG A 62 12.71 -18.12 3.85
CA ARG A 62 13.90 -18.25 2.98
C ARG A 62 14.42 -16.89 2.51
N ILE A 63 15.73 -16.71 2.55
CA ILE A 63 16.43 -15.54 2.02
C ILE A 63 17.64 -15.98 1.20
N GLU A 64 17.82 -15.36 0.03
CA GLU A 64 18.95 -15.61 -0.86
C GLU A 64 19.61 -14.28 -1.23
N LYS A 65 20.93 -14.28 -1.39
CA LYS A 65 21.72 -13.10 -1.80
C LYS A 65 22.32 -13.33 -3.18
N PHE A 66 22.11 -12.36 -4.06
CA PHE A 66 22.63 -12.38 -5.42
C PHE A 66 23.48 -11.15 -5.73
N LYS A 67 24.55 -11.34 -6.50
CA LYS A 67 25.28 -10.25 -7.16
C LYS A 67 24.79 -10.19 -8.59
N VAL A 68 24.20 -9.07 -8.95
CA VAL A 68 23.54 -8.89 -10.24
C VAL A 68 24.25 -7.79 -11.02
N THR A 69 24.61 -8.09 -12.25
CA THR A 69 25.25 -7.15 -13.17
C THR A 69 24.49 -7.15 -14.48
N LYS A 70 24.02 -5.99 -14.93
CA LYS A 70 23.42 -5.83 -16.27
C LYS A 70 24.29 -4.94 -17.13
N SER A 71 24.74 -5.44 -18.27
CA SER A 71 25.61 -4.72 -19.20
C SER A 71 25.06 -4.76 -20.62
N ILE A 72 25.44 -3.76 -21.41
CA ILE A 72 25.20 -3.77 -22.85
C ILE A 72 26.24 -4.68 -23.47
N THR A 73 25.81 -5.74 -24.16
CA THR A 73 26.71 -6.67 -24.84
C THR A 73 26.79 -6.43 -26.35
N GLY A 74 25.89 -5.63 -26.91
CA GLY A 74 25.92 -5.28 -28.32
C GLY A 74 24.71 -4.44 -28.73
N TYR A 75 24.52 -4.33 -30.03
CA TYR A 75 23.37 -3.65 -30.63
C TYR A 75 22.82 -4.52 -31.77
N ARG A 76 21.50 -4.65 -31.85
CA ARG A 76 20.83 -5.10 -33.07
C ARG A 76 20.44 -3.90 -33.91
N SER A 77 20.73 -3.94 -35.20
CA SER A 77 20.24 -2.93 -36.13
C SER A 77 18.84 -3.33 -36.62
N LEU A 78 17.87 -2.44 -36.46
CA LEU A 78 16.62 -2.52 -37.21
C LEU A 78 16.80 -1.74 -38.50
N PRO A 79 16.70 -2.39 -39.67
CA PRO A 79 16.83 -1.69 -40.94
C PRO A 79 15.72 -0.64 -41.07
N GLY A 80 16.08 0.56 -41.52
CA GLY A 80 15.09 1.57 -41.88
C GLY A 80 14.32 1.12 -43.11
N THR A 81 13.06 0.71 -42.94
CA THR A 81 12.20 0.31 -44.07
C THR A 81 11.40 1.51 -44.56
N GLY A 82 11.75 2.04 -45.74
CA GLY A 82 10.98 3.08 -46.44
C GLY A 82 11.76 4.37 -46.72
N GLY A 83 11.10 5.28 -47.43
CA GLY A 83 11.60 6.64 -47.64
C GLY A 83 11.41 7.51 -46.40
N GLU A 84 12.22 8.56 -46.27
CA GLU A 84 12.05 9.55 -45.20
C GLU A 84 10.64 10.17 -45.25
N PRO A 85 9.97 10.35 -44.09
CA PRO A 85 8.60 10.85 -44.03
C PRO A 85 8.46 12.31 -44.45
N ASP A 86 9.57 13.02 -44.70
CA ASP A 86 9.60 14.40 -45.19
C ASP A 86 9.49 14.52 -46.72
N GLY A 87 9.41 13.39 -47.43
CA GLY A 87 9.22 13.35 -48.89
C GLY A 87 10.45 13.76 -49.70
N ARG A 88 11.62 13.92 -49.07
CA ARG A 88 12.87 14.34 -49.76
C ARG A 88 13.63 13.21 -50.43
N GLY A 89 13.08 12.00 -50.43
CA GLY A 89 13.64 10.84 -51.13
C GLY A 89 14.85 10.21 -50.44
N GLY A 90 15.14 10.54 -49.17
CA GLY A 90 16.15 9.83 -48.38
C GLY A 90 15.66 8.46 -47.90
N LYS A 91 16.60 7.62 -47.45
CA LYS A 91 16.29 6.34 -46.79
C LYS A 91 16.24 6.54 -45.28
N MET A 92 15.27 5.93 -44.60
CA MET A 92 15.28 5.93 -43.13
C MET A 92 16.59 5.32 -42.61
N GLN A 93 17.21 5.97 -41.63
CA GLN A 93 18.43 5.46 -40.99
C GLN A 93 18.13 4.22 -40.14
N ASP A 94 19.07 3.29 -40.11
CA ASP A 94 18.99 2.10 -39.26
C ASP A 94 18.95 2.49 -37.79
N ARG A 95 18.00 1.89 -37.05
CA ARG A 95 17.88 2.11 -35.62
C ARG A 95 18.68 1.07 -34.86
N LYS A 96 19.69 1.49 -34.09
CA LYS A 96 20.43 0.61 -33.18
C LYS A 96 19.63 0.41 -31.89
N ILE A 97 19.30 -0.84 -31.58
CA ILE A 97 18.67 -1.23 -30.31
C ILE A 97 19.71 -1.97 -29.46
N PRO A 98 20.00 -1.50 -28.23
CA PRO A 98 20.94 -2.18 -27.35
C PRO A 98 20.46 -3.58 -26.97
N ILE A 99 21.38 -4.53 -26.97
CA ILE A 99 21.21 -5.88 -26.45
C ILE A 99 21.84 -5.91 -25.06
N TYR A 100 21.10 -6.45 -24.10
CA TYR A 100 21.54 -6.52 -22.72
C TYR A 100 21.84 -7.97 -22.32
N SER A 101 22.88 -8.16 -21.51
CA SER A 101 23.12 -9.39 -20.78
C SER A 101 23.01 -9.11 -19.28
N THR A 102 22.50 -10.09 -18.53
CA THR A 102 22.40 -10.02 -17.07
C THR A 102 23.09 -11.23 -16.47
N GLN A 103 24.13 -10.98 -15.69
CA GLN A 103 24.83 -11.99 -14.91
C GLN A 103 24.31 -12.00 -13.48
N VAL A 104 24.14 -13.20 -12.93
CA VAL A 104 23.70 -13.42 -11.54
C VAL A 104 24.56 -14.49 -10.90
N ILE A 105 25.03 -14.20 -9.69
CA ILE A 105 25.84 -15.11 -8.89
C ILE A 105 25.21 -15.19 -7.50
N ASN A 106 24.87 -16.39 -7.02
CA ASN A 106 24.52 -16.63 -5.62
C ASN A 106 25.80 -16.91 -4.82
N TYR A 107 25.95 -16.30 -3.65
CA TYR A 107 27.13 -16.49 -2.81
C TYR A 107 26.85 -16.36 -1.30
N GLY A 108 25.62 -16.62 -0.87
CA GLY A 108 25.24 -16.72 0.55
C GLY A 108 24.95 -15.38 1.25
N VAL A 109 24.22 -15.46 2.36
CA VAL A 109 23.74 -14.33 3.15
C VAL A 109 24.61 -14.15 4.39
N GLU A 110 24.97 -12.91 4.74
CA GLU A 110 25.74 -12.62 5.95
C GLU A 110 24.93 -12.97 7.22
N GLN A 111 25.58 -13.56 8.23
CA GLN A 111 24.89 -14.02 9.45
C GLN A 111 24.04 -12.94 10.13
N LYS A 112 24.53 -11.69 10.17
CA LYS A 112 23.77 -10.56 10.71
C LYS A 112 22.48 -10.30 9.93
N VAL A 113 22.53 -10.37 8.60
CA VAL A 113 21.35 -10.19 7.74
C VAL A 113 20.39 -11.36 7.89
N LEU A 114 20.93 -12.58 7.98
CA LEU A 114 20.17 -13.79 8.21
C LEU A 114 19.42 -13.75 9.56
N ASN A 115 20.08 -13.33 10.63
CA ASN A 115 19.45 -13.17 11.96
C ASN A 115 18.33 -12.11 11.94
N ASN A 116 18.57 -10.97 11.28
CA ASN A 116 17.55 -9.94 11.13
C ASN A 116 16.35 -10.43 10.31
N PHE A 117 16.60 -11.21 9.26
CA PHE A 117 15.55 -11.83 8.45
C PHE A 117 14.70 -12.81 9.25
N TYR A 118 15.31 -13.72 10.01
CA TYR A 118 14.55 -14.66 10.84
C TYR A 118 13.77 -13.94 11.94
N SER A 119 14.34 -12.90 12.55
CA SER A 119 13.62 -12.05 13.50
C SER A 119 12.37 -11.41 12.87
N LEU A 120 12.44 -10.99 11.61
CA LEU A 120 11.31 -10.44 10.86
C LEU A 120 10.28 -11.51 10.51
N SER A 121 10.72 -12.68 10.04
CA SER A 121 9.84 -13.82 9.72
C SER A 121 9.06 -14.28 10.97
N ASP A 122 9.74 -14.44 12.10
CA ASP A 122 9.13 -14.81 13.38
C ASP A 122 8.14 -13.75 13.85
N ALA A 123 8.49 -12.46 13.74
CA ALA A 123 7.59 -11.38 14.12
C ALA A 123 6.35 -11.29 13.21
N LYS A 124 6.49 -11.54 11.89
CA LYS A 124 5.35 -11.62 10.95
C LYS A 124 4.43 -12.79 11.31
N ASN A 125 5.00 -13.93 11.69
CA ASN A 125 4.22 -15.10 12.12
C ASN A 125 3.44 -14.83 13.41
N LYS A 126 4.09 -14.28 14.44
CA LYS A 126 3.43 -13.89 15.70
C LYS A 126 2.32 -12.88 15.48
N LEU A 127 2.59 -11.83 14.69
CA LEU A 127 1.59 -10.83 14.31
C LEU A 127 0.40 -11.47 13.59
N THR A 128 0.63 -12.42 12.71
CA THR A 128 -0.44 -13.13 12.00
C THR A 128 -1.30 -13.96 12.97
N GLU A 129 -0.68 -14.61 13.95
CA GLU A 129 -1.38 -15.39 14.97
C GLU A 129 -2.18 -14.50 15.93
N SER A 130 -1.60 -13.42 16.46
CA SER A 130 -2.34 -12.49 17.34
C SER A 130 -3.44 -11.76 16.60
N LYS A 131 -3.19 -11.36 15.33
CA LYS A 131 -4.25 -10.82 14.46
C LYS A 131 -5.43 -11.78 14.34
N LYS A 132 -5.21 -13.08 14.09
CA LYS A 132 -6.31 -14.06 14.00
C LYS A 132 -7.18 -14.12 15.27
N LYS A 133 -6.56 -13.99 16.45
CA LYS A 133 -7.29 -13.96 17.74
C LYS A 133 -8.17 -12.72 17.84
N VAL A 134 -7.59 -11.56 17.53
CA VAL A 134 -8.26 -10.25 17.59
C VAL A 134 -9.40 -10.14 16.57
N LEU A 135 -9.22 -10.70 15.37
CA LEU A 135 -10.27 -10.68 14.32
C LEU A 135 -11.44 -11.62 14.56
N ALA A 136 -11.36 -12.51 15.55
CA ALA A 136 -12.48 -13.34 15.95
C ALA A 136 -13.53 -12.55 16.76
N GLU A 137 -13.19 -11.35 17.21
CA GLU A 137 -14.08 -10.48 17.99
C GLU A 137 -14.80 -9.50 17.08
N GLU A 138 -16.13 -9.49 17.16
CA GLU A 138 -16.97 -8.48 16.51
C GLU A 138 -16.86 -7.15 17.24
N VAL A 139 -16.97 -6.05 16.50
CA VAL A 139 -17.09 -4.70 17.08
C VAL A 139 -18.38 -4.65 17.89
N PRO A 140 -18.31 -4.33 19.20
CA PRO A 140 -19.51 -4.23 20.01
C PRO A 140 -20.42 -3.09 19.52
N PRO A 141 -21.76 -3.28 19.47
CA PRO A 141 -22.69 -2.25 19.00
C PRO A 141 -22.60 -0.91 19.74
N GLU A 142 -22.17 -0.92 21.01
CA GLU A 142 -21.92 0.29 21.80
C GLU A 142 -20.70 1.12 21.33
N VAL A 143 -19.79 0.50 20.58
CA VAL A 143 -18.65 1.17 19.93
C VAL A 143 -19.10 1.70 18.57
N ALA A 144 -19.70 0.83 17.76
CA ALA A 144 -20.29 1.12 16.45
C ALA A 144 -21.19 -0.06 16.05
N GLY A 145 -22.40 0.23 15.56
CA GLY A 145 -23.37 -0.79 15.14
C GLY A 145 -23.12 -1.27 13.71
N SER A 146 -22.61 -0.38 12.85
CA SER A 146 -22.33 -0.66 11.45
C SER A 146 -21.04 0.02 10.99
N VAL A 147 -20.45 -0.48 9.91
CA VAL A 147 -19.38 0.22 9.19
C VAL A 147 -19.79 1.62 8.71
N TRP A 148 -21.09 1.86 8.48
CA TRP A 148 -21.60 3.19 8.13
C TRP A 148 -21.36 4.22 9.24
N ASP A 149 -21.30 3.80 10.52
CA ASP A 149 -20.99 4.67 11.65
C ASP A 149 -19.58 5.25 11.58
N LEU A 150 -18.66 4.60 10.86
CA LEU A 150 -17.29 5.07 10.68
C LEU A 150 -17.23 6.30 9.76
N VAL A 151 -18.14 6.42 8.80
CA VAL A 151 -18.01 7.41 7.74
C VAL A 151 -18.15 8.81 8.30
N GLY A 152 -17.12 9.64 8.05
CA GLY A 152 -17.03 11.01 8.57
C GLY A 152 -16.88 11.13 10.09
N SER A 153 -16.74 10.02 10.82
CA SER A 153 -16.69 10.02 12.29
C SER A 153 -15.33 9.54 12.80
N SER A 154 -14.35 10.46 12.86
CA SER A 154 -13.01 10.14 13.36
C SER A 154 -13.02 9.64 14.82
N SER A 155 -13.96 10.13 15.64
CA SER A 155 -14.11 9.63 17.02
C SER A 155 -14.55 8.18 17.07
N VAL A 156 -15.45 7.73 16.20
CA VAL A 156 -15.91 6.33 16.18
C VAL A 156 -14.83 5.44 15.58
N GLN A 157 -14.18 5.87 14.50
CA GLN A 157 -13.01 5.19 13.93
C GLN A 157 -11.93 4.91 15.00
N ASN A 158 -11.61 5.93 15.81
CA ASN A 158 -10.63 5.79 16.89
C ASN A 158 -11.09 4.79 17.97
N LYS A 159 -12.38 4.78 18.35
CA LYS A 159 -12.88 3.83 19.35
C LYS A 159 -12.84 2.38 18.84
N VAL A 160 -13.17 2.14 17.57
CA VAL A 160 -13.06 0.82 16.94
C VAL A 160 -11.60 0.37 16.90
N ALA A 161 -10.69 1.25 16.47
CA ALA A 161 -9.26 0.96 16.45
C ALA A 161 -8.70 0.66 17.86
N GLU A 162 -9.15 1.40 18.88
CA GLU A 162 -8.77 1.21 20.27
C GLU A 162 -9.27 -0.12 20.83
N HIS A 163 -10.50 -0.53 20.49
CA HIS A 163 -11.08 -1.82 20.91
C HIS A 163 -10.14 -2.99 20.60
N TYR A 164 -9.61 -3.05 19.38
CA TYR A 164 -8.68 -4.10 18.98
C TYR A 164 -7.25 -3.87 19.49
N SER A 165 -6.83 -2.61 19.65
CA SER A 165 -5.48 -2.27 20.15
C SER A 165 -5.30 -2.50 21.66
N LYS A 166 -6.37 -2.77 22.41
CA LYS A 166 -6.32 -3.12 23.85
C LYS A 166 -5.71 -4.50 24.10
N HIS A 167 -5.63 -5.37 23.09
CA HIS A 167 -4.98 -6.66 23.18
C HIS A 167 -3.46 -6.49 23.32
N ALA A 168 -2.95 -6.70 24.53
CA ALA A 168 -1.53 -6.49 24.86
C ALA A 168 -0.60 -7.31 23.96
N ASP A 169 -0.97 -8.55 23.65
CA ASP A 169 -0.18 -9.42 22.76
C ASP A 169 -0.15 -8.87 21.33
N PHE A 170 -1.29 -8.50 20.76
CA PHE A 170 -1.35 -7.93 19.41
C PHE A 170 -0.55 -6.64 19.30
N LYS A 171 -0.69 -5.75 20.27
CA LYS A 171 0.08 -4.50 20.34
C LYS A 171 1.58 -4.76 20.38
N ARG A 172 2.04 -5.69 21.22
CA ARG A 172 3.46 -6.08 21.29
C ARG A 172 3.93 -6.67 19.97
N ASP A 173 3.16 -7.57 19.37
CA ASP A 173 3.56 -8.26 18.14
C ASP A 173 3.63 -7.29 16.93
N VAL A 174 2.75 -6.28 16.87
CA VAL A 174 2.86 -5.17 15.89
C VAL A 174 4.16 -4.39 16.09
N ALA A 175 4.49 -4.02 17.32
CA ALA A 175 5.71 -3.28 17.63
C ALA A 175 6.98 -4.09 17.33
N ASP A 176 6.98 -5.40 17.65
CA ASP A 176 8.06 -6.33 17.35
C ASP A 176 8.24 -6.49 15.84
N TYR A 177 7.15 -6.60 15.08
CA TYR A 177 7.18 -6.67 13.62
C TYR A 177 7.79 -5.41 13.00
N ILE A 178 7.36 -4.22 13.42
CA ILE A 178 7.90 -2.95 12.91
C ILE A 178 9.38 -2.80 13.27
N THR A 179 9.75 -3.16 14.50
CA THR A 179 11.13 -3.12 14.95
C THR A 179 12.01 -4.07 14.15
N ALA A 180 11.54 -5.29 13.90
CA ALA A 180 12.25 -6.28 13.08
C ALA A 180 12.34 -5.83 11.61
N ALA A 181 11.27 -5.27 11.06
CA ALA A 181 11.24 -4.75 9.70
C ALA A 181 12.23 -3.58 9.53
N GLY A 182 12.33 -2.69 10.52
CA GLY A 182 13.31 -1.61 10.54
C GLY A 182 14.77 -2.09 10.55
N LYS A 183 15.06 -3.24 11.19
CA LYS A 183 16.40 -3.87 11.17
C LYS A 183 16.74 -4.46 9.81
N VAL A 184 15.74 -4.81 9.00
CA VAL A 184 15.91 -5.22 7.60
C VAL A 184 15.77 -3.96 6.71
N SER A 185 16.60 -2.95 6.98
CA SER A 185 16.61 -1.67 6.26
C SER A 185 16.65 -1.86 4.73
N GLY A 186 15.88 -1.05 3.99
CA GLY A 186 15.87 -1.10 2.53
C GLY A 186 14.91 -2.14 1.91
N ILE A 187 14.06 -2.80 2.71
CA ILE A 187 12.81 -3.34 2.19
C ILE A 187 11.97 -2.13 1.79
N LEU A 188 11.88 -1.87 0.48
CA LEU A 188 11.18 -0.70 -0.06
C LEU A 188 9.68 -0.68 0.30
N ASN A 189 9.10 -1.83 0.63
CA ASN A 189 7.70 -1.98 1.03
C ASN A 189 7.63 -2.98 2.19
N VAL A 190 7.77 -2.51 3.44
CA VAL A 190 7.24 -3.30 4.56
C VAL A 190 5.73 -3.31 4.34
N ASP A 191 5.13 -4.50 4.21
CA ASP A 191 3.70 -4.63 4.00
C ASP A 191 2.97 -3.78 5.05
N LYS A 192 2.10 -2.88 4.59
CA LYS A 192 1.24 -2.12 5.49
C LYS A 192 0.43 -3.13 6.30
N VAL A 193 0.43 -2.99 7.62
CA VAL A 193 -0.33 -3.89 8.48
C VAL A 193 -1.81 -3.53 8.32
N PHE A 194 -2.59 -4.43 7.72
CA PHE A 194 -4.05 -4.27 7.60
C PHE A 194 -4.76 -5.08 8.68
N MET A 195 -5.93 -4.62 9.11
CA MET A 195 -6.84 -5.29 10.04
C MET A 195 -8.24 -5.25 9.46
N THR A 196 -8.92 -6.40 9.35
CA THR A 196 -10.30 -6.48 8.88
C THR A 196 -11.19 -6.73 10.08
N VAL A 197 -12.01 -5.77 10.45
CA VAL A 197 -12.92 -5.84 11.59
C VAL A 197 -14.34 -6.13 11.09
N ASN A 198 -15.12 -6.87 11.87
CA ASN A 198 -16.49 -7.25 11.54
C ASN A 198 -17.45 -6.62 12.54
N PHE A 199 -18.62 -6.21 12.06
CA PHE A 199 -19.69 -5.62 12.87
C PHE A 199 -20.85 -6.60 13.00
N SER A 200 -21.69 -6.40 14.02
CA SER A 200 -22.84 -7.27 14.29
C SER A 200 -23.92 -7.26 13.21
N ASP A 201 -23.97 -6.20 12.38
CA ASP A 201 -24.89 -6.08 11.23
C ASP A 201 -24.41 -6.89 10.00
N GLY A 202 -23.27 -7.59 10.11
CA GLY A 202 -22.66 -8.35 9.02
C GLY A 202 -21.77 -7.50 8.09
N SER A 203 -21.62 -6.21 8.39
CA SER A 203 -20.67 -5.36 7.68
C SER A 203 -19.23 -5.58 8.16
N SER A 204 -18.26 -5.08 7.39
CA SER A 204 -16.84 -5.18 7.71
C SER A 204 -16.08 -3.92 7.31
N ALA A 205 -15.02 -3.59 8.06
CA ALA A 205 -14.13 -2.48 7.77
C ALA A 205 -12.68 -2.95 7.70
N ILE A 206 -11.89 -2.34 6.82
CA ILE A 206 -10.46 -2.54 6.71
C ILE A 206 -9.78 -1.29 7.26
N PHE A 207 -9.00 -1.50 8.31
CA PHE A 207 -8.09 -0.52 8.87
C PHE A 207 -6.66 -0.83 8.43
N SER A 208 -5.84 0.20 8.37
CA SER A 208 -4.42 0.05 8.13
C SER A 208 -3.62 0.78 9.20
N LEU A 209 -2.47 0.23 9.55
CA LEU A 209 -1.62 0.87 10.54
C LEU A 209 -0.94 2.09 9.92
N TYR A 210 -1.25 3.27 10.45
CA TYR A 210 -0.57 4.52 10.10
C TYR A 210 0.79 4.61 10.78
N GLY A 211 0.85 4.27 12.08
CA GLY A 211 2.08 4.30 12.84
C GLY A 211 1.92 4.00 14.32
N ILE A 212 3.00 4.21 15.08
CA ILE A 212 3.02 4.09 16.54
C ILE A 212 3.40 5.45 17.14
N VAL A 213 2.52 6.01 17.98
CA VAL A 213 2.74 7.30 18.65
C VAL A 213 2.60 7.10 20.15
N LYS A 214 3.66 7.37 20.92
CA LYS A 214 3.67 7.19 22.40
C LYS A 214 3.13 5.81 22.83
N ASP A 215 3.67 4.76 22.20
CA ASP A 215 3.22 3.38 22.40
C ASP A 215 1.74 3.13 22.08
N GLN A 216 1.06 3.97 21.30
CA GLN A 216 -0.29 3.70 20.82
C GLN A 216 -0.26 3.41 19.32
N LEU A 217 -0.96 2.35 18.90
CA LEU A 217 -1.16 2.05 17.49
C LEU A 217 -2.18 3.03 16.92
N VAL A 218 -1.78 3.76 15.88
CA VAL A 218 -2.65 4.69 15.16
C VAL A 218 -3.09 4.01 13.88
N TRP A 219 -4.40 3.91 13.68
CA TRP A 219 -5.01 3.20 12.56
C TRP A 219 -5.81 4.16 11.70
N ASP A 220 -5.72 3.99 10.39
CA ASP A 220 -6.56 4.68 9.42
C ASP A 220 -7.64 3.73 8.92
N PHE A 221 -8.89 4.18 8.90
CA PHE A 221 -9.96 3.49 8.18
C PHE A 221 -9.68 3.64 6.67
N GLU A 222 -9.56 2.52 5.95
CA GLU A 222 -9.26 2.53 4.52
C GLU A 222 -10.53 2.40 3.69
N ARG A 223 -11.37 1.41 4.02
CA ARG A 223 -12.62 1.10 3.31
C ARG A 223 -13.44 0.07 4.08
N GLY A 224 -14.70 -0.07 3.75
CA GLY A 224 -15.62 -1.06 4.29
C GLY A 224 -16.54 -1.68 3.24
N LEU A 225 -17.24 -2.72 3.67
CA LEU A 225 -18.33 -3.38 2.96
C LEU A 225 -19.49 -3.57 3.92
N ASP A 226 -20.69 -3.17 3.51
CA ASP A 226 -21.90 -3.57 4.26
C ASP A 226 -22.40 -4.96 3.84
N VAL A 227 -23.49 -5.40 4.46
CA VAL A 227 -24.14 -6.70 4.18
C VAL A 227 -24.63 -6.84 2.74
N ASP A 228 -24.88 -5.72 2.06
CA ASP A 228 -25.27 -5.62 0.65
C ASP A 228 -24.07 -5.51 -0.30
N LEU A 229 -22.85 -5.56 0.23
CA LEU A 229 -21.58 -5.41 -0.50
C LEU A 229 -21.38 -4.02 -1.12
N ASN A 230 -22.06 -3.01 -0.59
CA ASN A 230 -21.76 -1.63 -0.91
C ASN A 230 -20.36 -1.28 -0.44
N LYS A 231 -19.60 -0.59 -1.30
CA LYS A 231 -18.27 -0.09 -0.95
C LYS A 231 -18.40 1.19 -0.15
N ILE A 232 -17.72 1.22 0.99
CA ILE A 232 -17.80 2.33 1.94
C ILE A 232 -16.41 2.90 2.09
N GLU A 233 -16.29 4.20 1.84
CA GLU A 233 -15.03 4.93 1.94
C GLU A 233 -15.02 5.77 3.23
N PRO A 234 -13.84 6.20 3.73
CA PRO A 234 -13.74 6.96 4.99
C PRO A 234 -14.52 8.28 4.98
N HIS A 235 -14.70 8.82 3.78
CA HIS A 235 -15.47 10.01 3.50
C HIS A 235 -16.42 9.74 2.33
N PHE A 236 -17.59 10.38 2.35
CA PHE A 236 -18.49 10.37 1.21
C PHE A 236 -17.84 11.08 0.02
N GLU A 237 -17.68 10.35 -1.09
CA GLU A 237 -17.21 10.90 -2.35
C GLU A 237 -18.36 11.65 -3.05
N THR A 238 -18.39 12.97 -2.88
CA THR A 238 -19.46 13.82 -3.42
C THR A 238 -19.18 14.33 -4.84
N SER A 239 -18.01 14.06 -5.40
CA SER A 239 -17.63 14.49 -6.75
C SER A 239 -18.10 13.54 -7.86
N LYS A 240 -18.43 12.30 -7.53
CA LYS A 240 -18.80 11.25 -8.49
C LYS A 240 -20.17 10.67 -8.15
N SER A 241 -20.91 10.29 -9.17
CA SER A 241 -22.16 9.55 -8.96
C SER A 241 -21.85 8.15 -8.40
N GLN A 242 -22.61 7.73 -7.40
CA GLN A 242 -22.51 6.41 -6.77
C GLN A 242 -23.89 5.81 -6.56
N SER A 243 -23.97 4.48 -6.53
CA SER A 243 -25.20 3.74 -6.23
C SER A 243 -24.95 2.75 -5.11
N TYR A 244 -25.97 2.58 -4.27
CA TYR A 244 -25.95 1.69 -3.10
C TYR A 244 -27.22 0.84 -3.10
N ASP A 245 -27.08 -0.44 -2.82
CA ASP A 245 -28.17 -1.42 -2.77
C ASP A 245 -28.50 -1.75 -1.31
N PHE A 246 -29.78 -1.84 -0.95
CA PHE A 246 -30.23 -2.12 0.43
C PHE A 246 -31.19 -3.30 0.46
N GLU A 247 -30.92 -4.35 -0.33
CA GLU A 247 -31.83 -5.48 -0.50
C GLU A 247 -31.82 -6.44 0.69
N LYS A 248 -30.64 -6.73 1.24
CA LYS A 248 -30.43 -7.65 2.36
C LYS A 248 -30.47 -6.93 3.70
N GLY A 249 -29.83 -5.77 3.79
CA GLY A 249 -29.78 -4.96 5.01
C GLY A 249 -31.07 -4.22 5.31
N GLY A 250 -31.87 -3.95 4.26
CA GLY A 250 -33.19 -3.36 4.36
C GLY A 250 -33.21 -1.98 5.03
N ALA A 251 -34.24 -1.74 5.84
CA ALA A 251 -34.52 -0.43 6.44
C ALA A 251 -33.42 0.06 7.38
N ASP A 252 -32.84 -0.84 8.16
CA ASP A 252 -31.86 -0.50 9.20
C ASP A 252 -30.53 -0.05 8.57
N VAL A 253 -30.01 -0.81 7.62
CA VAL A 253 -28.78 -0.43 6.89
C VAL A 253 -28.98 0.84 6.06
N PHE A 254 -30.18 1.04 5.50
CA PHE A 254 -30.52 2.29 4.83
C PHE A 254 -30.50 3.49 5.82
N LEU A 255 -31.02 3.31 7.03
CA LEU A 255 -31.00 4.35 8.06
C LEU A 255 -29.56 4.70 8.46
N ASP A 256 -28.70 3.70 8.61
CA ASP A 256 -27.28 3.91 8.94
C ASP A 256 -26.55 4.66 7.81
N PHE A 257 -26.78 4.27 6.56
CA PHE A 257 -26.32 5.00 5.39
C PHE A 257 -26.82 6.45 5.37
N TYR A 258 -28.11 6.67 5.62
CA TYR A 258 -28.72 7.99 5.64
C TYR A 258 -28.06 8.89 6.70
N ASN A 259 -27.87 8.36 7.92
CA ASN A 259 -27.20 9.06 9.01
C ASN A 259 -25.75 9.40 8.65
N ALA A 260 -25.04 8.47 8.02
CA ALA A 260 -23.67 8.66 7.55
C ALA A 260 -23.58 9.77 6.49
N ALA A 261 -24.50 9.76 5.52
CA ALA A 261 -24.60 10.77 4.47
C ALA A 261 -24.93 12.15 5.05
N GLN A 262 -25.84 12.23 6.04
CA GLN A 262 -26.13 13.48 6.75
C GLN A 262 -24.90 14.05 7.48
N ARG A 263 -24.10 13.21 8.16
CA ARG A 263 -22.84 13.64 8.79
C ARG A 263 -21.86 14.22 7.78
N ALA A 264 -21.88 13.73 6.54
CA ALA A 264 -21.06 14.24 5.44
C ALA A 264 -21.67 15.46 4.71
N GLY A 265 -22.82 15.97 5.16
CA GLY A 265 -23.48 17.13 4.55
C GLY A 265 -24.23 16.83 3.24
N VAL A 266 -24.51 15.56 2.96
CA VAL A 266 -25.28 15.14 1.77
C VAL A 266 -26.76 15.48 1.96
N SER A 267 -27.40 15.98 0.89
CA SER A 267 -28.83 16.30 0.90
C SER A 267 -29.62 15.22 0.16
N PHE A 268 -30.75 14.79 0.75
CA PHE A 268 -31.63 13.79 0.14
C PHE A 268 -32.85 14.47 -0.51
N TYR A 269 -33.21 14.04 -1.72
CA TYR A 269 -34.42 14.49 -2.41
C TYR A 269 -35.11 13.28 -3.06
N GLY A 270 -36.32 12.95 -2.63
CA GLY A 270 -37.05 11.79 -3.15
C GLY A 270 -38.39 11.57 -2.45
N SER A 271 -39.36 11.03 -3.20
CA SER A 271 -40.77 10.93 -2.82
C SER A 271 -40.99 10.04 -1.60
N SER A 272 -41.70 10.60 -0.62
CA SER A 272 -42.32 9.91 0.51
C SER A 272 -43.05 8.63 0.05
N GLY A 273 -42.40 7.49 0.27
CA GLY A 273 -43.04 6.18 0.38
C GLY A 273 -42.77 5.68 1.78
N SER A 274 -43.73 5.89 2.67
CA SER A 274 -43.74 5.30 4.01
C SER A 274 -43.64 3.77 3.89
N GLY A 275 -42.48 3.22 4.26
CA GLY A 275 -42.19 1.79 4.20
C GLY A 275 -41.00 1.47 3.29
N VAL A 276 -39.80 1.90 3.68
CA VAL A 276 -38.55 1.57 2.98
C VAL A 276 -38.02 0.26 3.55
N SER A 277 -38.19 -0.87 2.84
CA SER A 277 -37.68 -2.17 3.29
C SER A 277 -36.59 -2.76 2.40
N SER A 278 -36.44 -2.30 1.16
CA SER A 278 -35.44 -2.79 0.20
C SER A 278 -35.43 -1.93 -1.06
N GLY A 279 -34.26 -1.58 -1.61
CA GLY A 279 -34.17 -0.82 -2.85
C GLY A 279 -32.79 -0.25 -3.12
N ARG A 280 -32.66 0.55 -4.18
CA ARG A 280 -31.41 1.17 -4.63
C ARG A 280 -31.44 2.68 -4.40
N VAL A 281 -30.37 3.21 -3.80
CA VAL A 281 -30.09 4.65 -3.78
C VAL A 281 -29.11 4.99 -4.89
N THR A 282 -29.38 6.05 -5.63
CA THR A 282 -28.42 6.65 -6.56
C THR A 282 -28.14 8.08 -6.15
N CYS A 283 -26.88 8.38 -5.85
CA CYS A 283 -26.40 9.70 -5.51
C CYS A 283 -25.64 10.32 -6.69
N VAL A 284 -25.95 11.58 -7.00
CA VAL A 284 -25.35 12.33 -8.11
C VAL A 284 -24.86 13.70 -7.64
N SER A 285 -23.70 14.11 -8.16
CA SER A 285 -23.19 15.47 -7.94
C SER A 285 -23.98 16.47 -8.77
N LYS A 286 -24.43 17.57 -8.14
CA LYS A 286 -25.20 18.65 -8.75
C LYS A 286 -24.46 19.99 -8.71
N GLY A 287 -23.13 19.95 -8.58
CA GLY A 287 -22.26 21.11 -8.47
C GLY A 287 -21.53 21.18 -7.11
N VAL A 288 -20.83 22.29 -6.87
CA VAL A 288 -19.97 22.46 -5.68
C VAL A 288 -20.79 22.30 -4.40
N GLY A 289 -20.52 21.22 -3.66
CA GLY A 289 -21.12 20.94 -2.35
C GLY A 289 -22.56 20.43 -2.38
N LYS A 290 -23.14 20.11 -3.55
CA LYS A 290 -24.50 19.56 -3.65
C LYS A 290 -24.44 18.13 -4.16
N TYR A 291 -24.55 17.18 -3.24
CA TYR A 291 -24.72 15.76 -3.54
C TYR A 291 -26.17 15.38 -3.27
N ILE A 292 -26.88 14.91 -4.29
CA ILE A 292 -28.30 14.57 -4.22
C ILE A 292 -28.47 13.07 -4.38
N CYS A 293 -29.06 12.43 -3.39
CA CYS A 293 -29.42 11.02 -3.43
C CYS A 293 -30.92 10.84 -3.69
N THR A 294 -31.24 9.98 -4.66
CA THR A 294 -32.59 9.56 -5.04
C THR A 294 -32.76 8.09 -4.68
N TYR A 295 -33.88 7.74 -4.03
CA TYR A 295 -34.24 6.36 -3.71
C TYR A 295 -35.17 5.78 -4.78
N THR A 296 -34.89 4.55 -5.22
CA THR A 296 -35.70 3.78 -6.18
C THR A 296 -36.00 2.40 -5.60
N PHE A 297 -37.29 2.03 -5.61
CA PHE A 297 -37.79 0.70 -5.25
C PHE A 297 -37.73 -0.25 -6.45
#